data_AF-A0A1B2LZ73-F1
#
_entry.id   AF-A0A1B2LZ73-F1
#
_cell.length_a   1.000
_cell.length_b   1.000
_cell.length_c   1.000
_cell.angle_alpha   90.00
_cell.angle_beta   90.00
_cell.angle_gamma   90.00
#
_symmetry.space_group_name_H-M   'P 1'
#
loop_
_entity.id
_entity.type
_entity.pdbx_description
1 polymer ?
#
loop_
_entity_poly.entity_id
_entity_poly.type
_entity_poly.pdbx_seq_one_letter_code
_entity_poly.pdbx_strand_id
1 'polypeptide(L)' 'MGIKEVPSPEYSHIAADLLGAYHMISRSRRYEQGIPLSISIADIESYIDMYDCPIELHIFVEAIFMLDDLFIEKACEKK' A
#
# COMPACT_ATOMS: atom_id res chain seq x y z
N MET A 1 28.72 20.54 22.05
CA MET A 1 28.33 20.23 20.65
C MET A 1 26.83 20.42 20.56
N GLY A 2 26.37 21.45 19.85
CA GLY A 2 24.93 21.65 19.62
C GLY A 2 24.40 20.55 18.70
N ILE A 3 23.32 19.89 19.12
CA ILE A 3 22.62 18.90 18.31
C ILE A 3 22.01 19.67 17.14
N LYS A 4 22.42 19.37 15.91
CA LYS A 4 21.82 19.98 14.72
C LYS A 4 20.40 19.42 14.62
N GLU A 5 19.39 20.25 14.84
CA GLU A 5 17.99 19.85 14.66
C GLU A 5 17.80 19.36 13.23
N VAL A 6 17.29 18.15 13.08
CA VAL A 6 16.92 17.59 11.79
C VAL A 6 15.63 18.31 11.36
N PRO A 7 15.58 18.90 10.16
CA PRO A 7 14.34 19.53 9.69
C PRO A 7 13.22 18.49 9.67
N SER A 8 12.00 18.94 10.02
CA SER A 8 10.83 18.08 9.93
C SER A 8 10.63 17.62 8.48
N PRO A 9 10.23 16.36 8.24
CA PRO A 9 9.99 15.86 6.89
C PRO A 9 8.93 16.70 6.17
N GLU A 10 9.14 16.96 4.88
CA GLU A 10 8.11 17.58 4.04
C GLU A 10 7.00 16.57 3.75
N TYR A 11 5.76 17.08 3.65
CA TYR A 11 4.62 16.24 3.33
C TYR A 11 4.68 15.78 1.86
N SER A 12 4.58 14.47 1.65
CA SER A 12 4.52 13.89 0.31
C SER A 12 3.08 13.57 -0.07
N HIS A 13 2.55 14.32 -1.05
CA HIS A 13 1.23 14.05 -1.63
C HIS A 13 1.18 12.68 -2.31
N ILE A 14 2.26 12.27 -2.97
CA ILE A 14 2.37 10.94 -3.60
C ILE A 14 2.25 9.83 -2.55
N ALA A 15 2.92 9.98 -1.41
CA ALA A 15 2.83 9.00 -0.33
C ALA A 15 1.41 8.91 0.24
N ALA A 16 0.74 10.05 0.38
CA ALA A 16 -0.64 10.09 0.86
C ALA A 16 -1.61 9.40 -0.12
N ASP A 17 -1.47 9.68 -1.42
CA ASP A 17 -2.31 9.09 -2.46
C ASP A 17 -2.07 7.58 -2.57
N LEU A 18 -0.80 7.13 -2.51
CA LEU A 18 -0.44 5.71 -2.52
C LEU A 18 -1.04 4.97 -1.32
N LEU A 19 -0.91 5.54 -0.12
CA LEU A 19 -1.48 4.94 1.10
C LEU A 19 -3.01 4.94 1.05
N GLY A 20 -3.63 5.98 0.50
CA GLY A 20 -5.07 6.05 0.26
C GLY A 20 -5.54 4.97 -0.72
N ALA A 21 -4.81 4.76 -1.81
CA ALA A 21 -5.08 3.72 -2.79
C ALA A 21 -4.96 2.32 -2.18
N TYR A 22 -3.86 2.03 -1.48
CA TYR A 22 -3.71 0.76 -0.76
C TYR A 22 -4.84 0.53 0.26
N HIS A 23 -5.21 1.58 1.00
CA HIS A 23 -6.34 1.50 1.92
C HIS A 23 -7.63 1.11 1.20
N MET A 24 -7.91 1.70 0.03
CA MET A 24 -9.11 1.40 -0.73
C MET A 24 -9.10 -0.03 -1.30
N ILE A 25 -7.99 -0.44 -1.93
CA ILE A 25 -7.82 -1.78 -2.52
C ILE A 25 -7.90 -2.85 -1.44
N SER A 26 -7.22 -2.67 -0.31
CA SER A 26 -7.19 -3.67 0.78
C SER A 26 -8.55 -3.96 1.41
N ARG A 27 -9.58 -3.14 1.15
CA ARG A 27 -10.96 -3.41 1.57
C ARG A 27 -11.63 -4.53 0.78
N SER A 28 -11.17 -4.81 -0.45
CA SER A 28 -11.64 -5.97 -1.23
C SER A 28 -10.94 -7.27 -0.84
N ARG A 29 -9.98 -7.21 0.08
CA ARG A 29 -9.16 -8.37 0.45
C ARG A 29 -10.01 -9.55 0.87
N ARG A 30 -9.70 -10.69 0.27
CA ARG A 30 -10.32 -11.97 0.56
C ARG A 30 -9.60 -12.66 1.70
N TYR A 31 -10.35 -13.41 2.49
CA TYR A 31 -9.83 -14.20 3.59
C TYR A 31 -10.28 -15.66 3.42
N GLU A 32 -9.36 -16.60 3.60
CA GLU A 32 -9.64 -18.04 3.57
C GLU A 32 -9.30 -18.63 4.93
N GLN A 33 -10.31 -19.19 5.62
CA GLN A 33 -10.15 -19.73 6.98
C GLN A 33 -9.49 -18.74 7.97
N GLY A 34 -9.78 -17.44 7.81
CA GLY A 34 -9.19 -16.37 8.63
C GLY A 34 -7.77 -15.96 8.23
N ILE A 35 -7.22 -16.53 7.16
CA ILE A 35 -5.92 -16.17 6.60
C ILE A 35 -6.14 -15.13 5.50
N PRO A 36 -5.48 -13.96 5.55
CA PRO A 36 -5.56 -12.99 4.47
C PRO A 36 -4.93 -13.57 3.20
N LEU A 37 -5.65 -13.48 2.08
CA LEU A 37 -5.08 -13.72 0.76
C LEU A 37 -4.40 -12.45 0.25
N SER A 38 -3.41 -12.62 -0.62
CA SER A 38 -2.75 -11.50 -1.29
C SER A 38 -3.72 -10.74 -2.20
N ILE A 39 -3.45 -9.44 -2.34
CA ILE A 39 -4.11 -8.59 -3.32
C ILE A 39 -3.71 -9.08 -4.71
N SER A 40 -4.69 -9.25 -5.59
CA SER A 40 -4.42 -9.66 -6.97
C SER A 40 -4.22 -8.45 -7.87
N ILE A 41 -3.59 -8.66 -9.02
CA ILE A 41 -3.46 -7.62 -10.04
C ILE A 41 -4.83 -7.08 -10.49
N ALA A 42 -5.85 -7.94 -10.52
CA ALA A 42 -7.21 -7.55 -10.89
C ALA A 42 -7.86 -6.57 -9.89
N ASP A 43 -7.52 -6.66 -8.60
CA ASP A 43 -7.96 -5.69 -7.59
C ASP A 43 -7.33 -4.31 -7.84
N ILE A 44 -6.08 -4.29 -8.28
CA ILE A 44 -5.34 -3.06 -8.62
C ILE A 44 -5.88 -2.44 -9.91
N GLU A 45 -6.09 -3.25 -10.96
CA GLU A 45 -6.71 -2.82 -12.22
C GLU A 45 -8.09 -2.21 -11.97
N SER A 46 -8.92 -2.85 -11.14
CA SER A 46 -10.24 -2.34 -10.78
C SER A 46 -10.18 -0.97 -10.10
N TYR A 47 -9.16 -0.73 -9.27
CA TYR A 47 -8.97 0.58 -8.65
C TYR A 47 -8.56 1.65 -9.67
N ILE A 48 -7.62 1.30 -10.56
CA ILE A 48 -7.13 2.21 -11.59
C ILE A 48 -8.25 2.60 -12.56
N ASP A 49 -9.11 1.64 -12.93
CA ASP A 49 -10.28 1.89 -13.78
C ASP A 49 -11.27 2.90 -13.17
N MET A 50 -11.32 3.01 -11.84
CA MET A 50 -12.24 3.93 -11.14
C MET A 50 -11.61 5.29 -10.81
N TYR A 51 -10.32 5.34 -10.48
CA TYR A 51 -9.69 6.52 -9.86
C TYR A 51 -8.48 7.08 -10.61
N ASP A 52 -8.07 6.47 -11.73
CA ASP A 52 -6.79 6.68 -12.42
C ASP A 52 -5.54 6.38 -11.55
N CYS A 53 -4.41 6.13 -12.21
CA CYS A 53 -3.15 5.84 -11.55
C CYS A 53 -2.41 7.15 -11.18
N PRO A 54 -2.08 7.40 -9.90
CA PRO A 54 -1.49 8.66 -9.47
C PRO A 54 -0.02 8.83 -9.86
N ILE A 55 0.67 7.73 -10.19
CA ILE A 55 2.08 7.68 -10.58
C ILE A 55 2.30 6.71 -11.74
N GLU A 56 3.55 6.48 -12.15
CA GLU A 56 3.87 5.47 -13.15
C GLU A 56 3.37 4.08 -12.72
N LEU A 57 2.62 3.42 -13.62
CA LEU A 57 1.87 2.20 -13.30
C LEU A 57 2.73 1.11 -12.65
N HIS A 58 3.93 0.88 -13.16
CA HIS A 58 4.81 -0.15 -12.62
C HIS A 58 5.25 0.16 -11.17
N ILE A 59 5.55 1.43 -10.87
CA ILE A 59 5.93 1.89 -9.52
C ILE A 59 4.73 1.75 -8.58
N PHE A 60 3.53 2.12 -9.05
CA PHE A 60 2.30 1.99 -8.26
C PHE A 60 2.03 0.53 -7.89
N VAL A 61 2.01 -0.36 -8.89
CA VAL A 61 1.74 -1.80 -8.68
C VAL A 61 2.77 -2.41 -7.74
N GLU A 62 4.06 -2.14 -7.95
CA GLU A 62 5.14 -2.65 -7.09
C GLU A 62 4.99 -2.14 -5.65
N ALA A 63 4.66 -0.87 -5.47
CA ALA A 63 4.46 -0.29 -4.15
C ALA A 63 3.24 -0.85 -3.43
N ILE A 64 2.13 -1.10 -4.13
CA ILE A 64 0.95 -1.77 -3.57
C ILE A 64 1.28 -3.19 -3.11
N PHE A 65 2.02 -3.96 -3.93
CA PHE A 65 2.44 -5.30 -3.53
C PHE A 65 3.41 -5.30 -2.35
N MET A 66 4.38 -4.38 -2.30
CA MET A 66 5.27 -4.27 -1.14
C MET A 66 4.51 -3.95 0.16
N LEU A 67 3.49 -3.08 0.10
CA LEU A 67 2.62 -2.80 1.24
C LEU A 67 1.76 -4.01 1.63
N ASP A 68 1.33 -4.79 0.65
CA ASP A 68 0.57 -6.01 0.83
C ASP A 68 1.40 -7.09 1.53
N ASP A 69 2.60 -7.34 1.03
CA ASP A 69 3.54 -8.32 1.60
C ASP A 69 3.85 -7.99 3.06
N LEU A 70 4.13 -6.72 3.38
CA LEU A 70 4.37 -6.27 4.75
C LEU A 70 3.16 -6.53 5.67
N PHE A 71 1.94 -6.43 5.15
CA PHE A 71 0.74 -6.76 5.91
C PHE A 71 0.61 -8.26 6.15
N ILE A 72 0.83 -9.08 5.11
CA ILE A 72 0.75 -10.54 5.19
C ILE A 72 1.82 -11.09 6.14
N GLU A 73 3.06 -10.61 6.04
CA GLU A 73 4.15 -10.97 6.95
C GLU A 73 3.73 -10.74 8.40
N LYS A 74 3.26 -9.54 8.74
CA LYS A 74 2.81 -9.21 10.10
C LYS A 74 1.59 -10.02 10.55
N ALA A 75 0.70 -10.39 9.62
CA ALA A 75 -0.46 -11.22 9.93
C ALA A 75 -0.06 -12.67 10.20
N CYS A 76 0.96 -13.17 9.50
CA CYS A 76 1.51 -14.51 9.67
C CYS A 76 2.46 -14.63 10.87
N GLU A 77 3.22 -13.60 11.22
CA GLU A 77 4.08 -13.53 12.41
C GLU A 77 3.31 -13.66 13.74
N LYS A 78 2.01 -13.34 13.74
CA LYS A 78 1.15 -13.38 14.94
C LYS A 78 0.46 -14.73 15.18
N LYS A 79 0.91 -15.80 14.54
CA LYS A 79 0.46 -17.18 14.81
C LYS A 79 1.50 -17.93 15.65
#